data_AF-A0A6G3XKJ1-F1
#
_entry.id   AF-A0A6G3XKJ1-F1
#
_cell.length_a   1.000
_cell.length_b   1.000
_cell.length_c   1.000
_cell.angle_alpha   90.00
_cell.angle_beta   90.00
_cell.angle_gamma   90.00
#
_symmetry.space_group_name_H-M   'P 1'
#
loop_
_entity.id
_entity.type
_entity.pdbx_description
1 polymer ?
#
loop_
_entity_poly.entity_id
_entity_poly.type
_entity_poly.pdbx_seq_one_letter_code
_entity_poly.pdbx_strand_id
1 'polypeptide(L)' 'MNGVDSTALVIAARQGDRAAGERLAAQYLPLVYNVVGRALNGHPDVDDVVQETML' A
#
# COMPACT_ATOMS: atom_id res chain seq x y z
N MET A 1 -9.65 13.16 -2.99
CA MET A 1 -9.90 11.98 -3.83
C MET A 1 -10.99 11.18 -3.14
N ASN A 2 -12.12 11.03 -3.82
CA ASN A 2 -13.42 10.66 -3.26
C ASN A 2 -13.43 9.18 -2.87
N GLY A 3 -13.81 8.82 -1.63
CA GLY A 3 -13.76 7.42 -1.15
C GLY A 3 -14.57 6.39 -1.98
N VAL A 4 -15.44 6.87 -2.90
CA VAL A 4 -16.10 6.05 -3.92
C VAL A 4 -15.09 5.46 -4.92
N ASP A 5 -14.08 6.23 -5.31
CA ASP A 5 -13.02 5.83 -6.25
C ASP A 5 -12.12 4.76 -5.61
N SER A 6 -11.78 4.93 -4.33
CA SER A 6 -11.00 3.93 -3.56
C SER A 6 -11.78 2.62 -3.37
N THR A 7 -13.09 2.69 -3.12
CA THR A 7 -13.92 1.49 -2.96
C THR A 7 -14.00 0.69 -4.27
N ALA A 8 -14.23 1.37 -5.40
CA ALA A 8 -14.25 0.75 -6.71
C ALA A 8 -12.89 0.10 -7.06
N LEU A 9 -11.79 0.79 -6.75
CA LEU A 9 -10.44 0.29 -6.96
C LEU A 9 -10.16 -1.00 -6.16
N VAL A 10 -10.58 -1.05 -4.89
CA VAL A 10 -10.46 -2.25 -4.04
C VAL A 10 -11.28 -3.41 -4.61
N ILE A 11 -12.50 -3.15 -5.07
CA ILE A 11 -13.35 -4.18 -5.66
C ILE A 11 -12.73 -4.75 -6.93
N ALA A 12 -12.24 -3.89 -7.84
CA ALA A 12 -11.57 -4.32 -9.07
C ALA A 12 -10.32 -5.17 -8.77
N ALA A 13 -9.47 -4.73 -7.84
CA ALA A 13 -8.29 -5.49 -7.43
C ALA A 13 -8.66 -6.87 -6.87
N ARG A 14 -9.72 -6.97 -6.05
CA ARG A 14 -10.22 -8.25 -5.52
C ARG A 14 -10.79 -9.18 -6.59
N GLN A 15 -11.27 -8.64 -7.70
CA GLN A 15 -11.75 -9.42 -8.85
C GLN A 15 -10.61 -9.91 -9.76
N GLY A 16 -9.35 -9.60 -9.43
CA GLY A 16 -8.17 -10.04 -10.16
C GLY A 16 -7.64 -9.03 -11.18
N ASP A 17 -8.15 -7.79 -11.19
CA ASP A 17 -7.57 -6.72 -11.98
C ASP A 17 -6.19 -6.34 -11.43
N ARG A 18 -5.13 -6.78 -12.12
CA ARG A 18 -3.74 -6.49 -11.74
C ARG A 18 -3.43 -4.99 -11.72
N ALA A 19 -3.95 -4.23 -12.68
CA ALA A 19 -3.69 -2.79 -12.75
C ALA A 19 -4.38 -2.06 -11.59
N ALA A 20 -5.58 -2.51 -11.20
CA ALA A 20 -6.22 -2.01 -9.99
C ALA A 20 -5.40 -2.34 -8.73
N GLY A 21 -4.85 -3.56 -8.64
CA GLY A 21 -3.95 -3.96 -7.56
C GLY A 21 -2.69 -3.09 -7.46
N GLU A 22 -2.00 -2.85 -8.58
CA GLU A 22 -0.81 -2.00 -8.63
C GLU A 22 -1.11 -0.55 -8.22
N ARG A 23 -2.23 0.00 -8.70
CA ARG A 23 -2.68 1.35 -8.32
C ARG A 23 -3.06 1.43 -6.86
N LEU A 24 -3.69 0.38 -6.32
CA LEU A 24 -4.01 0.29 -4.90
C LEU A 24 -2.72 0.26 -4.07
N ALA A 25 -1.78 -0.62 -4.39
CA ALA A 25 -0.49 -0.69 -3.70
C ALA A 25 0.25 0.65 -3.71
N ALA A 26 0.38 1.29 -4.87
CA ALA A 26 1.03 2.60 -5.00
C ALA A 26 0.34 3.71 -4.18
N GLN A 27 -1.00 3.71 -4.14
CA GLN A 27 -1.77 4.73 -3.42
C GLN A 27 -1.63 4.60 -1.90
N TYR A 28 -1.47 3.37 -1.38
CA TYR A 28 -1.36 3.11 0.06
C TYR A 28 0.08 2.89 0.54
N LEU A 29 1.06 2.84 -0.35
CA LEU A 29 2.48 2.71 0.00
C LEU A 29 2.96 3.75 1.04
N PRO A 30 2.61 5.05 0.94
CA PRO A 30 3.01 6.03 1.95
C PRO A 30 2.46 5.73 3.35
N LEU A 31 1.26 5.15 3.45
CA LEU A 31 0.69 4.75 4.74
C LEU A 31 1.49 3.61 5.37
N VAL A 32 1.89 2.63 4.56
CA VAL A 32 2.70 1.49 5.02
C VAL A 32 4.06 1.99 5.52
N TYR A 33 4.73 2.87 4.78
CA TYR A 33 5.97 3.53 5.22
C TYR A 33 5.81 4.26 6.56
N ASN A 34 4.71 4.98 6.77
CA ASN A 34 4.46 5.69 8.02
C ASN A 34 4.27 4.74 9.22
N VAL A 35 3.55 3.64 9.03
CA VAL A 35 3.33 2.64 10.09
C VAL A 35 4.64 1.94 10.44
N VAL A 36 5.39 1.47 9.44
CA VAL A 36 6.66 0.77 9.64
C VAL A 36 7.72 1.71 10.22
N GLY A 37 7.87 2.92 9.68
CA GLY A 37 8.80 3.93 10.18
C GLY A 37 8.56 4.29 11.64
N ARG A 38 7.28 4.37 12.05
CA ARG A 38 6.92 4.58 13.45
C ARG A 38 7.23 3.36 14.32
N ALA A 39 6.94 2.15 13.84
CA ALA A 39 7.21 0.91 14.58
C ALA A 39 8.71 0.68 14.80
N LEU A 40 9.53 1.09 13.84
CA LEU A 40 10.98 0.93 13.87
C LEU A 40 11.73 2.16 14.42
N ASN A 41 11.04 3.20 14.91
CA ASN A 41 11.66 4.46 15.36
C ASN A 41 12.66 5.07 14.35
N GLY A 42 12.37 4.95 13.05
CA GLY A 42 13.24 5.47 11.98
C GLY A 42 14.49 4.62 11.70
N HIS A 43 14.50 3.34 12.08
CA HIS A 43 15.58 2.40 11.72
C HIS A 43 15.80 2.36 10.18
N PRO A 44 17.04 2.19 9.69
CA PRO A 44 17.32 2.10 8.25
C PRO A 44 16.61 0.94 7.52
N ASP A 45 16.18 -0.11 8.23
CA ASP A 45 15.55 -1.30 7.63
C ASP A 45 14.07 -1.11 7.24
N VAL A 46 13.55 0.13 7.28
CA VAL A 46 12.15 0.42 6.91
C VAL A 46 11.86 0.00 5.48
N ASP A 47 12.78 0.26 4.55
CA ASP A 47 12.59 -0.06 3.13
C ASP A 47 12.46 -1.57 2.89
N ASP A 48 13.25 -2.39 3.58
CA ASP A 48 13.22 -3.85 3.43
C ASP A 48 11.91 -4.43 3.98
N VAL A 49 11.45 -3.95 5.14
CA VAL A 49 10.19 -4.40 5.76
C VAL A 49 8.98 -3.99 4.94
N VAL A 50 8.98 -2.78 4.36
CA VAL A 50 7.90 -2.32 3.48
C VAL A 50 7.87 -3.16 2.21
N GLN A 51 9.03 -3.44 1.61
CA GLN A 51 9.11 -4.28 0.41
C GLN A 51 8.62 -5.70 0.69
N GLU A 52 9.08 -6.35 1.76
CA GLU A 52 8.62 -7.70 2.14
C GLU A 52 7.09 -7.77 2.31
N THR A 53 6.49 -6.72 2.86
CA THR A 53 5.04 -6.65 3.10
C THR A 53 4.22 -6.48 1.81
N MET A 54 4.81 -5.86 0.78
CA MET A 54 4.11 -5.49 -0.46
C MET A 54 4.37 -6.46 -1.63
N LEU A 55 5.19 -7.49 -1.41
CA LEU A 55 5.42 -8.62 -2.34
C LEU A 55 4.21 -9.58 -2.38
#